data_AF-C0CKW3-F1
#
_entry.id   AF-C0CKW3-F1
#
_cell.length_a   1.000
_cell.length_b   1.000
_cell.length_c   1.000
_cell.angle_alpha   90.00
_cell.angle_beta   90.00
_cell.angle_gamma   90.00
#
_symmetry.space_group_name_H-M   'P 1'
#
loop_
_entity.id
_entity.type
_entity.pdbx_description
1 polymer ?
#
loop_
_entity_poly.entity_id
_entity_poly.type
_entity_poly.pdbx_seq_one_letter_code
_entity_poly.pdbx_strand_id
1 'polypeptide(L)'
;MRPDVKINDLWMYAMGWLREEIDFPTPQSQTNTVVVPGRNAPIRFTEALGRVSYQPRSFTITLSMLGSREKFNQRKDILTNLCAGQLCQVILSEEPDLYAVGTLELEPAYDPLTGKGQMVLSCSDGDAYRYHTEETEVSITGGGTVILNNDYMPVVPTVITTVETALSWSIGEDVFKKSVSAGTWTFPELELQEGQNSVSITGEGTTTFRYREGRL
;
A
#
# COMPACT_ATOMS: atom_id res chain seq x y z
N MET A 1 -8.94 20.72 11.13
CA MET A 1 -8.58 19.44 11.78
C MET A 1 -7.11 19.51 12.11
N ARG A 2 -6.67 19.12 13.32
CA ARG A 2 -5.24 19.09 13.64
C ARG A 2 -4.65 17.88 12.90
N PRO A 3 -3.60 18.04 12.09
CA PRO A 3 -3.01 16.90 11.41
C PRO A 3 -2.42 15.91 12.41
N ASP A 4 -2.65 14.62 12.16
CA ASP A 4 -2.20 13.51 12.98
C ASP A 4 -1.81 12.32 12.11
N VAL A 5 -1.17 11.34 12.71
CA VAL A 5 -0.77 10.08 12.07
C VAL A 5 -1.24 8.90 12.92
N LYS A 6 -1.78 7.88 12.25
CA LYS A 6 -2.19 6.61 12.85
C LYS A 6 -1.10 5.58 12.54
N ILE A 7 -0.59 4.89 13.55
CA ILE A 7 0.37 3.78 13.39
C ILE A 7 -0.23 2.54 14.04
N ASN A 8 -0.38 1.44 13.29
CA ASN A 8 -0.96 0.17 13.77
C ASN A 8 -2.26 0.38 14.58
N ASP A 9 -3.18 1.18 14.02
CA ASP A 9 -4.45 1.59 14.61
C ASP A 9 -4.42 2.58 15.78
N LEU A 10 -3.25 3.05 16.19
CA LEU A 10 -3.10 4.04 17.26
C LEU A 10 -2.84 5.44 16.70
N TRP A 11 -3.70 6.39 17.04
CA TRP A 11 -3.48 7.80 16.76
C TRP A 11 -2.38 8.37 17.65
N MET A 12 -1.35 8.95 17.06
CA MET A 12 -0.21 9.49 17.81
C MET A 12 -0.64 10.62 18.75
N TYR A 13 -1.62 11.42 18.36
CA TYR A 13 -2.21 12.43 19.25
C TYR A 13 -2.81 11.83 20.53
N ALA A 14 -3.51 10.70 20.42
CA ALA A 14 -4.09 10.00 21.58
C ALA A 14 -2.99 9.43 22.51
N MET A 15 -1.84 9.08 21.93
CA MET A 15 -0.64 8.65 22.67
C MET A 15 0.15 9.82 23.28
N GLY A 16 -0.31 11.06 23.03
CA GLY A 16 0.27 12.29 23.55
C GLY A 16 1.42 12.86 22.71
N TRP A 17 1.57 12.40 21.47
CA TRP A 17 2.52 12.92 20.50
C TRP A 17 1.84 13.89 19.54
N LEU A 18 2.50 14.99 19.22
CA LEU A 18 2.08 15.96 18.22
C LEU A 18 2.89 15.71 16.95
N ARG A 19 2.23 15.59 15.80
CA ARG A 19 2.95 15.56 14.52
C ARG A 19 3.51 16.95 14.22
N GLU A 20 4.83 17.07 14.12
CA GLU A 20 5.51 18.30 13.71
C GLU A 20 5.65 18.37 12.19
N GLU A 21 6.18 17.30 11.61
CA GLU A 21 6.53 17.24 10.20
C GLU A 21 6.34 15.81 9.69
N ILE A 22 6.01 15.71 8.41
CA ILE A 22 6.06 14.47 7.67
C ILE A 22 6.72 14.72 6.32
N ASP A 23 7.70 13.88 6.00
CA ASP A 23 8.26 13.78 4.66
C ASP A 23 7.82 12.44 4.07
N PHE A 24 6.90 12.50 3.10
CA PHE A 24 6.29 11.34 2.47
C PHE A 24 6.41 11.43 0.94
N PRO A 25 7.63 11.24 0.40
CA PRO A 25 7.90 11.46 -1.02
C PRO A 25 7.21 10.41 -1.91
N THR A 26 7.01 10.78 -3.17
CA THR A 26 6.61 9.82 -4.22
C THR A 26 7.73 8.81 -4.45
N PRO A 27 7.43 7.53 -4.69
CA PRO A 27 8.45 6.51 -4.89
C PRO A 27 9.21 6.77 -6.20
N GLN A 28 10.51 6.46 -6.19
CA GLN A 28 11.33 6.63 -7.40
C GLN A 28 11.12 5.45 -8.34
N SER A 29 10.97 5.73 -9.65
CA SER A 29 10.95 4.68 -10.66
C SER A 29 12.30 3.95 -10.71
N GLN A 30 12.29 2.62 -10.84
CA GLN A 30 13.47 1.83 -11.12
C GLN A 30 13.92 2.11 -12.56
N THR A 31 14.95 2.94 -12.72
CA THR A 31 15.43 3.35 -14.04
C THR A 31 16.82 2.80 -14.33
N ASN A 32 16.98 2.22 -15.52
CA ASN A 32 18.29 1.97 -16.10
C ASN A 32 18.39 2.71 -17.45
N THR A 33 19.40 3.59 -17.60
CA THR A 33 19.57 4.40 -18.81
C THR A 33 20.95 4.21 -19.42
N VAL A 34 21.01 3.98 -20.72
CA VAL A 34 22.26 3.83 -21.48
C VAL A 34 22.40 4.99 -22.45
N VAL A 35 23.47 5.78 -22.29
CA VAL A 35 23.85 6.84 -23.23
C VAL A 35 24.74 6.23 -24.30
N VAL A 36 24.30 6.33 -25.57
CA VAL A 36 25.04 5.79 -26.71
C VAL A 36 25.65 6.95 -27.51
N PRO A 37 26.97 6.97 -27.74
CA PRO A 37 27.60 7.95 -28.61
C PRO A 37 26.93 8.00 -30.00
N GLY A 38 26.66 9.20 -30.50
CA GLY A 38 25.96 9.41 -31.78
C GLY A 38 24.44 9.42 -31.68
N ARG A 39 23.85 9.20 -30.50
CA ARG A 39 22.42 9.44 -30.24
C ARG A 39 22.21 10.72 -29.46
N ASN A 40 21.14 11.44 -29.79
CA ASN A 40 20.73 12.66 -29.07
C ASN A 40 19.83 12.37 -27.84
N ALA A 41 19.46 11.10 -27.63
CA ALA A 41 18.61 10.69 -26.51
C ALA A 41 19.10 9.35 -25.93
N PRO A 42 19.10 9.20 -24.59
CA PRO A 42 19.46 7.95 -23.93
C PRO A 42 18.41 6.87 -24.20
N ILE A 43 18.85 5.61 -24.22
CA ILE A 43 17.96 4.46 -24.18
C ILE A 43 17.52 4.27 -22.73
N ARG A 44 16.22 4.13 -22.48
CA ARG A 44 15.65 3.96 -21.14
C ARG A 44 15.05 2.57 -21.02
N PHE A 45 15.48 1.81 -20.02
CA PHE A 45 14.95 0.50 -19.63
C PHE A 45 14.11 0.64 -18.35
N THR A 46 13.28 1.68 -18.29
CA THR A 46 12.37 1.97 -17.18
C THR A 46 11.12 1.09 -17.21
N GLU A 47 10.76 0.65 -18.40
CA GLU A 47 9.59 -0.19 -18.63
C GLU A 47 10.04 -1.61 -18.97
N ALA A 48 9.67 -2.56 -18.11
CA ALA A 48 9.77 -3.98 -18.42
C ALA A 48 8.33 -4.51 -18.59
N LEU A 49 8.08 -5.26 -19.67
CA LEU A 49 6.73 -5.78 -19.98
C LEU A 49 5.65 -4.68 -20.03
N GLY A 50 6.02 -3.46 -20.46
CA GLY A 50 5.12 -2.32 -20.59
C GLY A 50 4.78 -1.60 -19.29
N ARG A 51 5.51 -1.87 -18.19
CA ARG A 51 5.24 -1.26 -16.88
C ARG A 51 6.48 -0.71 -16.21
N VAL A 52 6.28 0.37 -15.44
CA VAL A 52 7.32 0.96 -14.59
C VAL A 52 7.28 0.29 -13.21
N SER A 53 8.43 -0.23 -12.79
CA SER A 53 8.63 -0.68 -11.41
C SER A 53 9.13 0.47 -10.55
N TYR A 54 8.81 0.45 -9.26
CA TYR A 54 9.20 1.49 -8.31
C TYR A 54 10.15 0.94 -7.24
N GLN A 55 11.06 1.78 -6.78
CA GLN A 55 11.91 1.49 -5.63
C GLN A 55 11.07 1.54 -4.34
N PRO A 56 11.49 0.84 -3.27
CA PRO A 56 10.93 1.05 -1.95
C PRO A 56 10.91 2.53 -1.58
N ARG A 57 9.85 2.95 -0.90
CA ARG A 57 9.67 4.33 -0.45
C ARG A 57 10.37 4.50 0.90
N SER A 58 11.19 5.55 0.98
CA SER A 58 11.67 6.06 2.26
C SER A 58 10.80 7.23 2.70
N PHE A 59 10.40 7.26 3.97
CA PHE A 59 9.63 8.36 4.53
C PHE A 59 10.01 8.61 5.98
N THR A 60 9.75 9.83 6.47
CA THR A 60 10.09 10.23 7.84
C THR A 60 8.91 10.97 8.47
N ILE A 61 8.64 10.65 9.73
CA ILE A 61 7.62 11.31 10.55
C ILE A 61 8.29 11.85 11.80
N THR A 62 8.14 13.14 12.06
CA THR A 62 8.66 13.78 13.27
C THR A 62 7.51 14.08 14.21
N LEU A 63 7.56 13.47 15.39
CA LEU A 63 6.63 13.68 16.49
C LEU A 63 7.29 14.49 17.61
N SER A 64 6.51 15.29 18.33
CA SER A 64 6.99 15.98 19.52
C SER A 64 5.99 16.01 20.66
N MET A 65 6.49 16.30 21.85
CA MET A 65 5.68 16.56 23.02
C MET A 65 6.38 17.57 23.91
N LEU A 66 5.60 18.28 24.73
CA LEU A 66 6.14 19.10 25.82
C LEU A 66 5.91 18.37 27.14
N GLY A 67 6.91 18.37 28.01
CA GLY A 67 6.77 17.82 29.35
C GLY A 67 8.10 17.50 30.03
N SER A 68 8.01 16.93 31.23
CA SER A 68 9.16 16.44 31.99
C SER A 68 9.85 15.26 31.29
N ARG A 69 11.15 15.09 31.54
CA ARG A 69 11.93 13.93 31.07
C ARG A 69 11.29 12.58 31.43
N GLU A 70 10.68 12.47 32.61
CA GLU A 70 10.02 11.24 33.06
C GLU A 70 8.85 10.86 32.15
N LYS A 71 7.92 11.79 31.91
CA LYS A 71 6.81 11.61 30.95
C LYS A 71 7.30 11.30 29.53
N PHE A 72 8.37 11.95 29.09
CA PHE A 72 8.98 11.67 27.79
C PHE A 72 9.50 10.23 27.72
N ASN A 73 10.27 9.78 28.72
CA ASN A 73 10.80 8.42 28.76
C ASN A 73 9.66 7.37 28.74
N GLN A 74 8.61 7.57 29.53
CA GLN A 74 7.45 6.67 29.55
C GLN A 74 6.80 6.54 28.17
N ARG A 75 6.51 7.66 27.51
CA ARG A 75 5.88 7.66 26.17
C ARG A 75 6.80 7.13 25.08
N LYS A 76 8.09 7.46 25.16
CA LYS A 76 9.14 6.93 24.30
C LYS A 76 9.17 5.42 24.38
N ASP A 77 9.24 4.85 25.59
CA ASP A 77 9.34 3.40 25.79
C ASP A 77 8.10 2.67 25.24
N ILE A 78 6.90 3.22 25.45
CA ILE A 78 5.67 2.66 24.89
C ILE A 78 5.75 2.63 23.36
N LEU A 79 6.10 3.76 22.73
CA LEU A 79 6.14 3.87 21.28
C LEU A 79 7.26 3.00 20.66
N THR A 80 8.45 2.98 21.29
CA THR A 80 9.57 2.11 20.88
C THR A 80 9.18 0.63 20.93
N ASN A 81 8.55 0.17 22.01
CA ASN A 81 8.16 -1.24 22.12
C ASN A 81 7.08 -1.65 21.10
N LEU A 82 6.27 -0.70 20.63
CA LEU A 82 5.22 -0.98 19.65
C LEU A 82 5.72 -0.98 18.20
N CYS A 83 6.66 -0.10 17.86
CA CYS A 83 6.97 0.22 16.46
C CYS A 83 8.42 -0.08 16.06
N ALA A 84 9.38 -0.08 16.99
CA ALA A 84 10.80 -0.14 16.63
C ALA A 84 11.16 -1.49 15.98
N GLY A 85 11.64 -1.42 14.74
CA GLY A 85 11.98 -2.59 13.92
C GLY A 85 10.77 -3.45 13.56
N GLN A 86 9.54 -2.93 13.69
CA GLN A 86 8.32 -3.63 13.33
C GLN A 86 7.77 -3.11 12.01
N LEU A 87 7.19 -4.03 11.22
CA LEU A 87 6.41 -3.68 10.05
C LEU A 87 5.13 -2.98 10.50
N CYS A 88 4.99 -1.69 10.18
CA CYS A 88 3.89 -0.87 10.65
C CYS A 88 3.05 -0.32 9.49
N GLN A 89 1.75 -0.23 9.74
CA GLN A 89 0.80 0.47 8.90
C GLN A 89 0.69 1.93 9.34
N VAL A 90 0.89 2.87 8.40
CA VAL A 90 0.85 4.31 8.62
C VAL A 90 -0.29 4.94 7.82
N ILE A 91 -1.21 5.62 8.50
CA ILE A 91 -2.31 6.39 7.88
C ILE A 91 -2.17 7.86 8.27
N LEU A 92 -2.34 8.76 7.29
CA LEU A 92 -2.35 10.20 7.53
C LEU A 92 -3.78 10.67 7.76
N SER A 93 -3.98 11.59 8.70
CA SER A 93 -5.30 12.17 8.95
C SER A 93 -5.90 12.88 7.72
N GLU A 94 -5.03 13.34 6.81
CA GLU A 94 -5.37 14.03 5.57
C GLU A 94 -5.83 13.06 4.46
N GLU A 95 -5.40 11.80 4.52
CA GLU A 95 -5.73 10.75 3.56
C GLU A 95 -6.11 9.46 4.34
N PRO A 96 -7.27 9.45 5.03
CA PRO A 96 -7.64 8.36 5.95
C PRO A 96 -7.90 7.03 5.24
N ASP A 97 -8.25 7.08 3.95
CA ASP A 97 -8.60 5.91 3.14
C ASP A 97 -7.36 5.20 2.57
N LEU A 98 -6.15 5.76 2.76
CA LEU A 98 -4.91 5.21 2.26
C LEU A 98 -3.92 4.96 3.40
N TYR A 99 -3.19 3.84 3.30
CA TYR A 99 -2.11 3.53 4.23
C TYR A 99 -0.83 3.12 3.52
N ALA A 100 0.28 3.43 4.15
CA ALA A 100 1.60 2.94 3.78
C ALA A 100 2.03 1.83 4.73
N VAL A 101 2.91 0.94 4.24
CA VAL A 101 3.49 -0.14 5.03
C VAL A 101 5.00 -0.04 4.95
N GLY A 102 5.68 -0.23 6.07
CA GLY A 102 7.14 -0.30 6.11
C GLY A 102 7.66 -0.53 7.51
N THR A 103 8.94 -0.87 7.62
CA THR A 103 9.59 -1.06 8.92
C THR A 103 9.97 0.29 9.49
N LEU A 104 9.58 0.56 10.74
CA LEU A 104 9.86 1.84 11.40
C LEU A 104 11.06 1.74 12.34
N GLU A 105 12.03 2.62 12.13
CA GLU A 105 13.12 2.91 13.06
C GLU A 105 12.82 4.17 13.85
N LEU A 106 13.21 4.20 15.12
CA LEU A 106 12.80 5.26 16.05
C LEU A 106 14.01 5.92 16.71
N GLU A 107 14.12 7.24 16.54
CA GLU A 107 15.18 8.06 17.10
C GLU A 107 14.61 9.10 18.09
N PRO A 108 14.74 8.86 19.39
CA PRO A 108 14.25 9.77 20.42
C PRO A 108 15.27 10.85 20.79
N ALA A 109 14.80 12.09 20.94
CA ALA A 109 15.58 13.22 21.44
C ALA A 109 14.80 14.00 22.49
N TYR A 110 15.48 14.58 23.49
CA TYR A 110 14.82 15.43 24.49
C TYR A 110 15.74 16.57 24.90
N ASP A 111 15.21 17.78 24.83
CA ASP A 111 15.86 19.01 25.26
C ASP A 111 15.38 19.39 26.67
N PRO A 112 16.27 19.31 27.71
CA PRO A 112 15.92 19.67 29.07
C PRO A 112 15.66 21.16 29.31
N LEU A 113 16.20 22.05 28.47
CA LEU A 113 16.05 23.50 28.65
C LEU A 113 14.65 23.96 28.23
N THR A 114 14.16 23.42 27.12
CA THR A 114 12.82 23.75 26.60
C THR A 114 11.74 22.78 27.09
N GLY A 115 12.12 21.62 27.63
CA GLY A 115 11.19 20.55 27.98
C GLY A 115 10.56 19.88 26.75
N LYS A 116 11.21 20.01 25.58
CA LYS A 116 10.75 19.45 24.32
C LYS A 116 11.28 18.03 24.14
N GLY A 117 10.38 17.07 24.03
CA GLY A 117 10.67 15.73 23.56
C GLY A 117 10.34 15.59 22.08
N GLN A 118 11.18 14.87 21.35
CA GLN A 118 11.00 14.53 19.94
C GLN A 118 11.19 13.02 19.73
N MET A 119 10.46 12.49 18.77
CA MET A 119 10.61 11.14 18.26
C MET A 119 10.57 11.22 16.74
N VAL A 120 11.67 10.86 16.08
CA VAL A 120 11.73 10.73 14.63
C VAL A 120 11.51 9.27 14.29
N LEU A 121 10.51 9.00 13.44
CA LEU A 121 10.24 7.68 12.89
C LEU A 121 10.69 7.69 11.44
N SER A 122 11.62 6.82 11.08
CA SER A 122 12.12 6.68 9.72
C SER A 122 11.80 5.30 9.16
N CYS A 123 11.49 5.27 7.88
CA CYS A 123 11.30 4.05 7.12
C CYS A 123 12.16 4.13 5.86
N SER A 124 12.87 3.05 5.53
CA SER A 124 13.70 2.96 4.33
C SER A 124 13.26 1.84 3.38
N ASP A 125 12.40 0.94 3.85
CA ASP A 125 11.93 -0.25 3.15
C ASP A 125 10.42 -0.22 2.93
N GLY A 126 9.82 0.98 2.92
CA GLY A 126 8.39 1.13 2.74
C GLY A 126 7.95 0.65 1.36
N ASP A 127 6.75 0.09 1.29
CA ASP A 127 6.17 -0.30 0.01
C ASP A 127 6.04 0.91 -0.92
N ALA A 128 6.26 0.68 -2.21
CA ALA A 128 6.16 1.74 -3.20
C ALA A 128 4.72 2.27 -3.31
N TYR A 129 3.72 1.40 -3.19
CA TYR A 129 2.31 1.76 -3.24
C TYR A 129 1.76 2.07 -1.84
N ARG A 130 0.80 2.98 -1.80
CA ARG A 130 -0.15 3.14 -0.70
C ARG A 130 -1.39 2.30 -1.02
N TYR A 131 -1.94 1.67 -0.01
CA TYR A 131 -3.05 0.74 -0.13
C TYR A 131 -4.34 1.37 0.38
N HIS A 132 -5.48 1.03 -0.23
CA HIS A 132 -6.77 1.40 0.32
C HIS A 132 -7.03 0.64 1.63
N THR A 133 -7.59 1.33 2.63
CA THR A 133 -7.90 0.72 3.92
C THR A 133 -9.00 -0.34 3.82
N GLU A 134 -9.96 -0.10 2.94
CA GLU A 134 -11.06 -1.03 2.63
C GLU A 134 -10.71 -1.91 1.43
N GLU A 135 -11.15 -3.18 1.48
CA GLU A 135 -11.03 -4.08 0.35
C GLU A 135 -12.22 -3.94 -0.59
N THR A 136 -11.93 -4.03 -1.89
CA THR A 136 -12.96 -4.03 -2.92
C THR A 136 -13.48 -5.44 -3.09
N GLU A 137 -14.79 -5.61 -2.91
CA GLU A 137 -15.49 -6.87 -3.08
C GLU A 137 -16.58 -6.74 -4.14
N VAL A 138 -16.52 -7.60 -5.17
CA VAL A 138 -17.51 -7.63 -6.25
C VAL A 138 -18.05 -9.05 -6.37
N SER A 139 -19.37 -9.20 -6.24
CA SER A 139 -20.05 -10.50 -6.33
C SER A 139 -21.06 -10.54 -7.47
N ILE A 140 -21.12 -11.67 -8.16
CA ILE A 140 -22.12 -11.97 -9.20
C ILE A 140 -22.69 -13.35 -8.97
N THR A 141 -24.00 -13.49 -9.11
CA THR A 141 -24.71 -14.78 -9.02
C THR A 141 -25.17 -15.20 -10.40
N GLY A 142 -24.90 -16.46 -10.76
CA GLY A 142 -25.11 -16.98 -12.10
C GLY A 142 -23.97 -16.65 -13.05
N GLY A 143 -24.25 -16.67 -14.36
CA GLY A 143 -23.31 -16.31 -15.41
C GLY A 143 -23.44 -14.85 -15.85
N GLY A 144 -22.41 -14.32 -16.49
CA GLY A 144 -22.38 -12.97 -17.03
C GLY A 144 -20.97 -12.41 -17.14
N THR A 145 -20.87 -11.12 -17.44
CA THR A 145 -19.60 -10.39 -17.43
C THR A 145 -19.58 -9.45 -16.22
N VAL A 146 -18.56 -9.57 -15.39
CA VAL A 146 -18.30 -8.66 -14.27
C VAL A 146 -17.20 -7.67 -14.66
N ILE A 147 -17.35 -6.42 -14.22
CA ILE A 147 -16.34 -5.38 -14.37
C ILE A 147 -15.73 -5.13 -12.99
N LEU A 148 -14.41 -5.30 -12.89
CA LEU A 148 -13.61 -5.07 -11.70
C LEU A 148 -12.83 -3.76 -11.94
N ASN A 149 -13.21 -2.70 -11.22
CA ASN A 149 -12.46 -1.45 -11.24
C ASN A 149 -11.26 -1.61 -10.31
N ASN A 150 -10.08 -1.25 -10.79
CA ASN A 150 -8.89 -1.24 -9.98
C ASN A 150 -8.19 0.12 -10.12
N ASP A 151 -7.67 0.62 -9.01
CA ASP A 151 -6.80 1.77 -8.96
C ASP A 151 -5.43 1.47 -9.62
N TYR A 152 -4.46 2.36 -9.47
CA TYR A 152 -3.19 2.31 -10.19
C TYR A 152 -2.35 1.03 -9.93
N MET A 153 -2.34 0.51 -8.70
CA MET A 153 -1.53 -0.65 -8.32
C MET A 153 -2.07 -1.94 -8.95
N PRO A 154 -1.27 -2.67 -9.75
CA PRO A 154 -1.67 -3.98 -10.25
C PRO A 154 -1.92 -4.96 -9.10
N VAL A 155 -3.05 -5.68 -9.14
CA VAL A 155 -3.46 -6.59 -8.05
C VAL A 155 -4.03 -7.89 -8.58
N VAL A 156 -3.67 -9.01 -7.95
CA VAL A 156 -4.29 -10.31 -8.22
C VAL A 156 -5.43 -10.52 -7.21
N PRO A 157 -6.68 -10.64 -7.66
CA PRO A 157 -7.81 -10.83 -6.76
C PRO A 157 -7.88 -12.27 -6.27
N THR A 158 -8.46 -12.42 -5.08
CA THR A 158 -8.93 -13.71 -4.59
C THR A 158 -10.32 -13.96 -5.16
N VAL A 159 -10.52 -15.12 -5.78
CA VAL A 159 -11.78 -15.53 -6.40
C VAL A 159 -12.42 -16.61 -5.55
N ILE A 160 -13.61 -16.35 -5.02
CA ILE A 160 -14.37 -17.29 -4.21
C ILE A 160 -15.59 -17.74 -5.01
N THR A 161 -15.79 -19.05 -5.15
CA THR A 161 -16.91 -19.63 -5.92
C THR A 161 -17.70 -20.58 -5.04
N THR A 162 -19.02 -20.58 -5.15
CA THR A 162 -19.90 -21.46 -4.35
C THR A 162 -20.19 -22.80 -5.02
N VAL A 163 -20.00 -22.89 -6.34
CA VAL A 163 -20.21 -24.09 -7.17
C VAL A 163 -19.17 -24.13 -8.29
N GLU A 164 -19.16 -25.20 -9.08
CA GLU A 164 -18.33 -25.26 -10.27
C GLU A 164 -18.60 -24.09 -11.22
N THR A 165 -17.55 -23.34 -11.55
CA THR A 165 -17.64 -22.09 -12.28
C THR A 165 -16.50 -22.00 -13.30
N ALA A 166 -16.84 -21.65 -14.54
CA ALA A 166 -15.87 -21.33 -15.57
C ALA A 166 -15.66 -19.81 -15.67
N LEU A 167 -14.40 -19.38 -15.69
CA LEU A 167 -13.97 -17.99 -15.80
C LEU A 167 -13.18 -17.81 -17.11
N SER A 168 -13.38 -16.67 -17.77
CA SER A 168 -12.58 -16.25 -18.92
C SER A 168 -12.33 -14.75 -18.89
N TRP A 169 -11.08 -14.35 -19.14
CA TRP A 169 -10.66 -12.95 -19.19
C TRP A 169 -9.56 -12.78 -20.22
N SER A 170 -9.26 -11.53 -20.57
CA SER A 170 -8.21 -11.18 -21.51
C SER A 170 -7.24 -10.19 -20.90
N ILE A 171 -5.94 -10.37 -21.14
CA ILE A 171 -4.89 -9.40 -20.82
C ILE A 171 -4.11 -9.13 -22.11
N GLY A 172 -4.17 -7.91 -22.62
CA GLY A 172 -3.63 -7.61 -23.95
C GLY A 172 -4.32 -8.45 -25.02
N GLU A 173 -3.53 -9.21 -25.79
CA GLU A 173 -4.03 -10.12 -26.83
C GLU A 173 -4.30 -11.55 -26.31
N ASP A 174 -3.87 -11.87 -25.08
CA ASP A 174 -3.99 -13.21 -24.52
C ASP A 174 -5.36 -13.43 -23.88
N VAL A 175 -5.95 -14.60 -24.12
CA VAL A 175 -7.23 -15.01 -23.55
C VAL A 175 -7.03 -16.21 -22.64
N PHE A 176 -7.42 -16.04 -21.38
CA PHE A 176 -7.35 -17.08 -20.36
C PHE A 176 -8.72 -17.70 -20.12
N LYS A 177 -8.74 -19.00 -19.84
CA LYS A 177 -9.93 -19.78 -19.48
C LYS A 177 -9.57 -20.74 -18.35
N LYS A 178 -10.33 -20.72 -17.26
CA LYS A 178 -10.17 -21.64 -16.13
C LYS A 178 -11.54 -22.18 -15.73
N SER A 179 -11.62 -23.45 -15.35
CA SER A 179 -12.80 -24.02 -14.68
C SER A 179 -12.38 -24.48 -13.30
N VAL A 180 -13.13 -24.09 -12.27
CA VAL A 180 -12.81 -24.38 -10.88
C VAL A 180 -14.03 -24.87 -10.13
N SER A 181 -13.82 -25.74 -9.13
CA SER A 181 -14.87 -26.15 -8.20
C SER A 181 -15.13 -25.05 -7.17
N ALA A 182 -16.20 -25.23 -6.37
CA ALA A 182 -16.44 -24.41 -5.20
C ALA A 182 -15.19 -24.30 -4.31
N GLY A 183 -14.88 -23.10 -3.85
CA GLY A 183 -13.69 -22.82 -3.04
C GLY A 183 -13.09 -21.45 -3.30
N THR A 184 -11.92 -21.22 -2.72
CA THR A 184 -11.13 -20.01 -2.84
C THR A 184 -9.94 -20.25 -3.76
N TRP A 185 -9.76 -19.39 -4.75
CA TRP A 185 -8.79 -19.53 -5.82
C TRP A 185 -8.01 -18.23 -6.02
N THR A 186 -6.78 -18.38 -6.50
CA THR A 186 -5.92 -17.28 -6.91
C THR A 186 -5.33 -17.64 -8.26
N PHE A 187 -5.47 -16.76 -9.23
CA PHE A 187 -4.90 -16.94 -10.58
C PHE A 187 -3.88 -15.84 -10.80
N PRO A 188 -2.56 -16.13 -10.75
CA PRO A 188 -1.53 -15.13 -11.02
C PRO A 188 -1.70 -14.46 -12.39
N GLU A 189 -2.33 -15.14 -13.34
CA GLU A 189 -2.63 -14.62 -14.68
C GLU A 189 -3.87 -13.70 -14.72
N LEU A 190 -4.62 -13.57 -13.62
CA LEU A 190 -5.72 -12.60 -13.45
C LEU A 190 -5.20 -11.42 -12.64
N GLU A 191 -4.32 -10.62 -13.24
CA GLU A 191 -3.81 -9.42 -12.60
C GLU A 191 -4.57 -8.19 -13.12
N LEU A 192 -5.34 -7.56 -12.24
CA LEU A 192 -6.12 -6.37 -12.54
C LEU A 192 -5.18 -5.20 -12.84
N GLN A 193 -5.40 -4.53 -13.97
CA GLN A 193 -4.71 -3.30 -14.35
C GLN A 193 -5.51 -2.09 -13.89
N GLU A 194 -4.89 -0.91 -13.90
CA GLU A 194 -5.60 0.36 -13.67
C GLU A 194 -6.83 0.47 -14.58
N GLY A 195 -7.96 0.87 -13.99
CA GLY A 195 -9.24 1.04 -14.67
C GLY A 195 -10.10 -0.22 -14.67
N GLN A 196 -10.79 -0.46 -15.79
CA GLN A 196 -11.81 -1.51 -15.90
C GLN A 196 -11.22 -2.83 -16.39
N ASN A 197 -11.42 -3.89 -15.62
CA ASN A 197 -11.02 -5.26 -15.97
C ASN A 197 -12.28 -6.14 -16.11
N SER A 198 -12.48 -6.75 -17.27
CA SER A 198 -13.66 -7.58 -17.53
C SER A 198 -13.36 -9.07 -17.35
N VAL A 199 -14.19 -9.76 -16.56
CA VAL A 199 -14.15 -11.22 -16.41
C VAL A 199 -15.52 -11.79 -16.78
N SER A 200 -15.53 -12.74 -17.71
CA SER A 200 -16.72 -13.50 -18.08
C SER A 200 -16.82 -14.77 -17.24
N ILE A 201 -18.01 -15.03 -16.72
CA ILE A 201 -18.31 -16.09 -15.76
C ILE A 201 -19.46 -16.93 -16.32
N THR A 202 -19.29 -18.25 -16.25
CA THR A 202 -20.31 -19.23 -16.60
C THR A 202 -20.48 -20.19 -15.43
N GLY A 203 -21.62 -20.14 -14.78
CA GLY A 203 -21.98 -20.97 -13.63
C GLY A 203 -23.35 -20.58 -13.08
N GLU A 204 -23.89 -21.38 -12.17
CA GLU A 204 -25.20 -21.10 -11.54
C GLU A 204 -25.08 -20.54 -10.10
N GLY A 205 -23.88 -20.59 -9.51
CA GLY A 205 -23.63 -20.12 -8.15
C GLY A 205 -23.13 -18.68 -8.09
N THR A 206 -22.65 -18.29 -6.91
CA THR A 206 -22.07 -16.96 -6.68
C THR A 206 -20.56 -17.02 -6.84
N THR A 207 -20.02 -16.06 -7.57
CA THR A 207 -18.58 -15.78 -7.68
C THR A 207 -18.29 -14.42 -7.07
N THR A 208 -17.36 -14.37 -6.12
CA THR A 208 -16.93 -13.16 -5.42
C THR A 208 -15.45 -12.91 -5.69
N PHE A 209 -15.11 -11.70 -6.11
CA PHE A 209 -13.76 -11.21 -6.29
C PHE A 209 -13.44 -10.28 -5.12
N ARG A 210 -12.32 -10.51 -4.44
CA ARG A 210 -11.83 -9.66 -3.36
C ARG A 210 -10.39 -9.25 -3.63
N TYR A 211 -10.11 -7.96 -3.57
CA TYR A 211 -8.77 -7.40 -3.79
C TYR A 211 -8.61 -6.08 -3.04
N ARG A 212 -7.36 -5.74 -2.76
CA ARG A 212 -7.00 -4.45 -2.17
C ARG A 212 -6.38 -3.57 -3.23
N GLU A 213 -7.04 -2.47 -3.52
CA GLU A 213 -6.55 -1.47 -4.46
C GLU A 213 -5.41 -0.67 -3.83
N GLY A 214 -4.61 -0.03 -4.68
CA GLY A 214 -3.52 0.84 -4.24
C GLY A 214 -3.13 1.85 -5.28
N ARG A 215 -2.37 2.87 -4.87
CA ARG A 215 -1.82 3.91 -5.74
C ARG A 215 -0.48 4.43 -5.23
N LEU A 216 0.28 5.09 -6.08
CA LEU A 216 1.52 5.77 -5.67
C LEU A 216 1.20 6.95 -4.75
#